data_AF-A0A519EX98-F1
#
_entry.id   AF-A0A519EX98-F1
#
_cell.length_a   1.000
_cell.length_b   1.000
_cell.length_c   1.000
_cell.angle_alpha   90.00
_cell.angle_beta   90.00
_cell.angle_gamma   90.00
#
_symmetry.space_group_name_H-M   'P 1'
#
loop_
_entity.id
_entity.type
_entity.pdbx_description
1 polymer ?
#
loop_
_entity_poly.entity_id
_entity_poly.type
_entity_poly.pdbx_seq_one_letter_code
_entity_poly.pdbx_strand_id
1 'polypeptide(L)'
;MTDSTTLFPVFAEELLPGGGHLSFVLKRGELLRLTDLNGNANVSLTMFNAHEKTERLNLPDSLKCQHTAKLTAGHCLYSDMGRVLAAITADTCGWSDSIGGVLCAEEVTEKYGQGRYQELR
;
A
#
# COMPACT_ATOMS: atom_id res chain seq x y z
N MET A 1 -0.04 -3.70 -23.36
CA MET A 1 -0.07 -2.73 -22.24
C MET A 1 1.11 -1.81 -22.44
N THR A 2 0.85 -0.52 -22.65
CA THR A 2 1.90 0.51 -22.74
C THR A 2 2.55 0.65 -21.37
N ASP A 3 3.87 0.49 -21.33
CA ASP A 3 4.67 0.66 -20.12
C ASP A 3 4.60 2.14 -19.70
N SER A 4 3.74 2.46 -18.72
CA SER A 4 3.46 3.83 -18.26
C SER A 4 4.71 4.54 -17.69
N THR A 5 5.78 3.77 -17.49
CA THR A 5 7.08 4.18 -16.96
C THR A 5 7.81 5.18 -17.87
N THR A 6 7.48 5.23 -19.16
CA THR A 6 8.12 6.19 -20.10
C THR A 6 7.55 7.60 -20.04
N LEU A 7 6.39 7.81 -19.37
CA LEU A 7 5.71 9.10 -19.35
C LEU A 7 6.10 9.97 -18.14
N PHE A 8 6.68 9.39 -17.10
CA PHE A 8 7.00 10.09 -15.85
C PHE A 8 8.46 9.85 -15.48
N PRO A 9 9.31 10.89 -15.43
CA PRO A 9 10.71 10.73 -15.04
C PRO A 9 10.80 10.32 -13.57
N VAL A 10 11.60 9.30 -13.28
CA VAL A 10 11.93 8.90 -11.92
C VAL A 10 12.88 9.93 -11.32
N PHE A 11 12.50 10.55 -10.22
CA PHE A 11 13.32 11.53 -9.51
C PHE A 11 13.84 11.03 -8.16
N ALA A 12 13.31 9.92 -7.65
CA ALA A 12 13.74 9.26 -6.43
C ALA A 12 13.45 7.75 -6.53
N GLU A 13 14.36 6.93 -6.00
CA GLU A 13 14.26 5.48 -5.92
C GLU A 13 14.84 5.02 -4.58
N GLU A 14 14.14 4.14 -3.88
CA GLU A 14 14.55 3.63 -2.57
C GLU A 14 14.29 2.13 -2.48
N LEU A 15 15.24 1.39 -1.89
CA LEU A 15 15.09 -0.04 -1.63
C LEU A 15 14.54 -0.24 -0.22
N LEU A 16 13.35 -0.84 -0.11
CA LEU A 16 12.78 -1.22 1.18
C LEU A 16 13.27 -2.63 1.59
N PRO A 17 14.11 -2.77 2.62
CA PRO A 17 14.53 -4.09 3.08
C PRO A 17 13.36 -4.84 3.73
N GLY A 18 13.43 -6.17 3.75
CA GLY A 18 12.44 -7.02 4.43
C GLY A 18 12.33 -6.66 5.92
N GLY A 19 11.10 -6.45 6.40
CA GLY A 19 10.83 -5.95 7.76
C GLY A 19 11.15 -4.47 7.98
N GLY A 20 11.58 -3.75 6.94
CA GLY A 20 11.79 -2.31 6.96
C GLY A 20 10.50 -1.53 6.83
N HIS A 21 10.59 -0.23 7.11
CA HIS A 21 9.52 0.73 6.90
C HIS A 21 10.08 1.99 6.23
N LEU A 22 9.24 2.64 5.43
CA LEU A 22 9.57 3.90 4.77
C LEU A 22 8.36 4.84 4.88
N SER A 23 8.61 6.11 5.17
CA SER A 23 7.60 7.16 5.21
C SER A 23 8.10 8.38 4.46
N PHE A 24 7.26 8.92 3.59
CA PHE A 24 7.54 10.15 2.84
C PHE A 24 6.22 10.83 2.49
N VAL A 25 6.31 12.07 2.01
CA VAL A 25 5.15 12.81 1.50
C VAL A 25 5.08 12.63 -0.01
N LEU A 26 4.02 11.98 -0.50
CA LEU A 26 3.68 11.94 -1.91
C LEU A 26 2.85 13.19 -2.25
N LYS A 27 3.39 14.08 -3.09
CA LYS A 27 2.70 15.32 -3.48
C LYS A 27 1.67 15.03 -4.58
N ARG A 28 0.70 15.94 -4.71
CA ARG A 28 -0.27 15.90 -5.80
C ARG A 28 0.45 15.92 -7.15
N GLY A 29 0.10 14.97 -8.02
CA GLY A 29 0.69 14.82 -9.35
C GLY A 29 1.94 13.96 -9.41
N GLU A 30 2.44 13.49 -8.27
CA GLU A 30 3.51 12.49 -8.20
C GLU A 30 2.95 11.07 -8.26
N LEU A 31 3.77 10.13 -8.71
CA LEU A 31 3.45 8.72 -8.78
C LEU A 31 4.39 7.93 -7.86
N LEU A 32 3.79 7.04 -7.06
CA LEU A 32 4.51 6.01 -6.35
C LEU A 32 4.42 4.71 -7.13
N ARG A 33 5.57 4.10 -7.42
CA ARG A 33 5.66 2.73 -7.95
C ARG A 33 6.22 1.82 -6.88
N LEU A 34 5.53 0.73 -6.61
CA LEU A 34 5.99 -0.35 -5.75
C LEU A 34 6.30 -1.55 -6.65
N THR A 35 7.51 -2.07 -6.54
CA THR A 35 7.99 -3.20 -7.36
C THR A 35 8.46 -4.31 -6.44
N ASP A 36 7.88 -5.49 -6.59
CA ASP A 36 8.43 -6.71 -6.00
C ASP A 36 9.62 -7.19 -6.86
N LEU A 37 10.83 -7.07 -6.32
CA LEU A 37 12.07 -7.35 -7.05
C LEU A 37 12.36 -8.85 -7.19
N ASN A 38 11.89 -9.67 -6.25
CA ASN A 38 12.28 -11.09 -6.15
C ASN A 38 11.09 -12.05 -6.18
N GLY A 39 9.86 -11.55 -6.11
CA GLY A 39 8.66 -12.37 -6.03
C GLY A 39 8.29 -12.69 -4.58
N ASN A 40 6.98 -12.85 -4.33
CA ASN A 40 6.38 -13.18 -3.04
C ASN A 40 6.60 -12.15 -1.92
N ALA A 41 6.98 -10.91 -2.26
CA ALA A 41 6.98 -9.83 -1.29
C ALA A 41 5.54 -9.31 -1.09
N ASN A 42 5.23 -8.88 0.13
CA ASN A 42 4.05 -8.08 0.41
C ASN A 42 4.44 -6.79 1.14
N VAL A 43 3.61 -5.77 1.00
CA VAL A 43 3.75 -4.52 1.72
C VAL A 43 2.40 -4.08 2.24
N SER A 44 2.37 -3.60 3.47
CA SER A 44 1.23 -2.89 4.03
C SER A 44 1.40 -1.40 3.78
N LEU A 45 0.33 -0.73 3.37
CA LEU A 45 0.33 0.71 3.12
C LEU A 45 -0.62 1.42 4.08
N THR A 46 -0.15 2.52 4.66
CA THR A 46 -0.99 3.50 5.38
C THR A 46 -0.80 4.86 4.72
N MET A 47 -1.90 5.60 4.57
CA MET A 47 -1.86 6.96 4.03
C MET A 47 -2.66 7.91 4.92
N PHE A 48 -2.22 9.16 4.97
CA PHE A 48 -2.91 10.25 5.64
C PHE A 48 -2.60 11.56 4.91
N ASN A 49 -3.45 12.56 5.10
CA ASN A 49 -3.20 13.89 4.58
C ASN A 49 -1.96 14.49 5.27
N ALA A 50 -0.95 14.86 4.49
CA ALA A 50 0.32 15.38 5.01
C ALA A 50 0.15 16.66 5.86
N HIS A 51 -0.91 17.44 5.62
CA HIS A 51 -1.21 18.68 6.34
C HIS A 51 -2.24 18.49 7.47
N GLU A 52 -2.97 17.38 7.47
CA GLU A 52 -3.97 17.04 8.49
C GLU A 52 -3.92 15.54 8.79
N LYS A 53 -3.05 15.16 9.74
CA LYS A 53 -2.74 13.74 10.00
C LYS A 53 -3.93 12.97 10.60
N THR A 54 -4.98 13.68 11.04
CA THR A 54 -6.21 13.03 11.49
C THR A 54 -7.07 12.53 10.32
N GLU A 55 -6.90 13.10 9.11
CA GLU A 55 -7.53 12.60 7.88
C GLU A 55 -6.70 11.45 7.30
N ARG A 56 -7.26 10.24 7.31
CA ARG A 56 -6.53 9.00 7.00
C ARG A 56 -7.25 8.11 6.01
N LEU A 57 -6.50 7.21 5.37
CA LEU A 57 -7.04 6.18 4.47
C LEU A 57 -8.19 5.41 5.13
N ASN A 58 -9.31 5.34 4.41
CA ASN A 58 -10.50 4.58 4.77
C ASN A 58 -10.78 3.55 3.67
N LEU A 59 -10.32 2.32 3.90
CA LEU A 59 -10.56 1.19 2.99
C LEU A 59 -12.05 0.84 2.86
N PRO A 60 -12.86 0.76 3.94
CA PRO A 60 -14.30 0.58 3.82
C PRO A 60 -14.98 1.56 2.85
N ASP A 61 -14.68 2.86 2.95
CA ASP A 61 -15.25 3.86 2.03
C ASP A 61 -14.71 3.70 0.61
N SER A 62 -13.44 3.32 0.46
CA SER A 62 -12.84 3.02 -0.85
C SER A 62 -13.55 1.87 -1.56
N LEU A 63 -13.97 0.85 -0.83
CA LEU A 63 -14.72 -0.29 -1.37
C LEU A 63 -16.18 0.08 -1.65
N LYS A 64 -16.87 0.62 -0.64
CA LYS A 64 -18.30 0.92 -0.68
C LYS A 64 -18.65 1.92 -1.77
N CYS A 65 -17.92 3.03 -1.87
CA CYS A 65 -18.22 4.11 -2.81
C CYS A 65 -17.99 3.70 -4.27
N GLN A 66 -17.17 2.68 -4.50
CA GLN A 66 -16.83 2.17 -5.84
C GLN A 66 -17.52 0.84 -6.16
N HIS A 67 -18.39 0.34 -5.27
CA HIS A 67 -19.12 -0.91 -5.42
C HIS A 67 -18.21 -2.12 -5.76
N THR A 68 -17.05 -2.20 -5.12
CA THR A 68 -16.06 -3.26 -5.35
C THR A 68 -15.54 -3.83 -4.03
N ALA A 69 -15.15 -5.10 -4.04
CA ALA A 69 -14.35 -5.73 -2.98
C ALA A 69 -12.88 -5.93 -3.42
N LYS A 70 -12.55 -5.55 -4.66
CA LYS A 70 -11.30 -5.84 -5.33
C LYS A 70 -10.66 -4.54 -5.84
N LEU A 71 -9.79 -3.96 -5.04
CA LEU A 71 -9.01 -2.78 -5.45
C LEU A 71 -7.93 -3.18 -6.45
N THR A 72 -7.89 -2.46 -7.57
CA THR A 72 -6.96 -2.63 -8.70
C THR A 72 -6.93 -1.34 -9.53
N ALA A 73 -6.26 -1.33 -10.67
CA ALA A 73 -6.16 -0.19 -11.57
C ALA A 73 -7.52 0.47 -11.86
N GLY A 74 -7.55 1.80 -11.80
CA GLY A 74 -8.74 2.64 -11.97
C GLY A 74 -9.45 3.01 -10.66
N HIS A 75 -9.16 2.33 -9.54
CA HIS A 75 -9.83 2.62 -8.27
C HIS A 75 -9.14 3.73 -7.47
N CYS A 76 -9.95 4.52 -6.78
CA CYS A 76 -9.55 5.56 -5.85
C CYS A 76 -9.41 5.02 -4.41
N LEU A 77 -8.47 5.59 -3.67
CA LEU A 77 -8.27 5.39 -2.24
C LEU A 77 -8.78 6.62 -1.49
N TYR A 78 -9.83 6.43 -0.70
CA TYR A 78 -10.55 7.50 -0.01
C TYR A 78 -10.05 7.72 1.41
N SER A 79 -10.15 8.95 1.89
CA SER A 79 -10.01 9.29 3.30
C SER A 79 -11.31 9.04 4.07
N ASP A 80 -11.21 9.01 5.38
CA ASP A 80 -12.35 9.01 6.30
C ASP A 80 -13.18 10.30 6.27
N MET A 81 -12.67 11.37 5.66
CA MET A 81 -13.41 12.59 5.34
C MET A 81 -13.99 12.60 3.92
N GLY A 82 -13.94 11.47 3.20
CA GLY A 82 -14.54 11.30 1.88
C GLY A 82 -13.76 11.92 0.72
N ARG A 83 -12.51 12.31 0.91
CA ARG A 83 -11.64 12.83 -0.16
C ARG A 83 -10.81 11.73 -0.79
N VAL A 84 -10.42 11.89 -2.06
CA VAL A 84 -9.48 10.97 -2.70
C VAL A 84 -8.05 11.33 -2.28
N LEU A 85 -7.36 10.41 -1.61
CA LEU A 85 -5.94 10.54 -1.23
C LEU A 85 -5.03 10.13 -2.39
N ALA A 86 -5.34 9.03 -3.06
CA ALA A 86 -4.62 8.54 -4.25
C ALA A 86 -5.53 7.70 -5.14
N ALA A 87 -5.04 7.33 -6.32
CA ALA A 87 -5.68 6.36 -7.20
C ALA A 87 -4.67 5.34 -7.68
N ILE A 88 -5.12 4.10 -7.87
CA ILE A 88 -4.31 3.02 -8.43
C ILE A 88 -4.32 3.22 -9.95
N THR A 89 -3.22 3.74 -10.50
CA THR A 89 -3.14 4.05 -11.94
C THR A 89 -2.75 2.84 -12.79
N ALA A 90 -2.00 1.91 -12.22
CA ALA A 90 -1.61 0.65 -12.83
C ALA A 90 -1.49 -0.43 -11.76
N ASP A 91 -1.80 -1.66 -12.12
CA ASP A 91 -1.71 -2.83 -11.25
C ASP A 91 -1.37 -4.06 -12.09
N THR A 92 -0.26 -4.72 -11.78
CA THR A 92 0.18 -5.97 -12.41
C THR A 92 -0.15 -7.20 -11.55
N CYS A 93 -0.45 -7.02 -10.27
CA CYS A 93 -0.83 -8.08 -9.34
C CYS A 93 -2.33 -8.42 -9.52
N GLY A 94 -3.11 -7.46 -10.00
CA GLY A 94 -4.53 -7.59 -10.32
C GLY A 94 -5.45 -7.46 -9.11
N TRP A 95 -4.95 -7.56 -7.88
CA TRP A 95 -5.69 -7.28 -6.65
C TRP A 95 -4.74 -6.85 -5.52
N SER A 96 -5.13 -5.82 -4.77
CA SER A 96 -4.58 -5.51 -3.45
C SER A 96 -5.62 -5.79 -2.36
N ASP A 97 -5.25 -6.60 -1.36
CA ASP A 97 -6.12 -6.90 -0.23
C ASP A 97 -6.40 -5.63 0.60
N SER A 98 -7.69 -5.39 0.82
CA SER A 98 -8.23 -4.23 1.54
C SER A 98 -9.12 -4.64 2.71
N ILE A 99 -9.18 -5.94 2.99
CA ILE A 99 -10.02 -6.55 4.01
C ILE A 99 -9.13 -7.06 5.15
N GLY A 100 -8.00 -7.67 4.80
CA GLY A 100 -6.99 -8.09 5.76
C GLY A 100 -6.36 -6.91 6.50
N GLY A 101 -6.23 -7.06 7.82
CA GLY A 101 -5.43 -6.16 8.64
C GLY A 101 -3.94 -6.49 8.60
N VAL A 102 -3.14 -5.66 9.26
CA VAL A 102 -1.74 -5.99 9.57
C VAL A 102 -1.66 -6.76 10.87
N LEU A 103 -0.76 -7.74 10.94
CA LEU A 103 -0.49 -8.46 12.18
C LEU A 103 0.27 -7.58 13.16
N CYS A 104 -0.02 -7.72 14.45
CA CYS A 104 0.77 -7.12 15.52
C CYS A 104 1.70 -8.15 16.19
N ALA A 105 2.69 -7.68 16.95
CA ALA A 105 3.67 -8.55 17.61
C ALA A 105 3.04 -9.56 18.59
N GLU A 106 1.94 -9.16 19.24
CA GLU A 106 1.18 -10.01 20.16
C GLU A 106 0.50 -11.16 19.39
N GLU A 107 -0.25 -10.84 18.33
CA GLU A 107 -0.90 -11.84 17.46
C GLU A 107 0.10 -12.81 16.82
N VAL A 108 1.27 -12.29 16.41
CA VAL A 108 2.35 -13.12 15.87
C VAL A 108 2.88 -14.08 16.93
N THR A 109 3.10 -13.59 18.16
CA THR A 109 3.59 -14.41 19.27
C THR A 109 2.57 -15.48 19.67
N GLU A 110 1.28 -15.12 19.75
CA GLU A 110 0.21 -16.05 20.09
C GLU A 110 0.07 -17.15 19.04
N LYS A 111 0.11 -16.77 17.75
CA LYS A 111 -0.13 -17.71 16.64
C LYS A 111 1.09 -18.56 16.28
N TYR A 112 2.29 -18.00 16.32
CA TYR A 112 3.51 -18.63 15.81
C TYR A 112 4.58 -18.89 16.88
N GLY A 113 4.41 -18.39 18.11
CA GLY A 113 5.41 -18.49 19.17
C GLY A 113 6.58 -17.51 19.00
N GLN A 114 7.63 -17.71 19.79
CA GLN A 114 8.85 -16.90 19.71
C GLN A 114 9.93 -17.56 18.86
N GLY A 115 10.63 -16.74 18.07
CA GLY A 115 11.87 -17.10 17.38
C GLY A 115 12.09 -16.26 16.13
N ARG A 116 13.33 -16.22 15.65
CA ARG A 116 13.65 -15.50 14.42
C ARG A 116 13.23 -16.34 13.21
N TYR A 117 12.70 -15.68 12.18
CA TYR A 117 12.31 -16.34 10.94
C TYR A 117 13.43 -17.21 10.35
N GLN A 118 14.69 -16.74 10.40
CA GLN A 118 15.85 -17.47 9.87
C GLN A 118 16.19 -18.76 10.64
N GLU A 119 15.74 -18.88 11.89
CA GLU A 119 16.03 -20.04 12.77
C GLU A 119 14.91 -21.08 12.73
N LEU A 120 13.67 -20.66 12.42
CA LEU A 120 12.47 -21.49 12.48
C LEU A 120 11.93 -21.93 11.10
N ARG A 121 12.65 -21.64 10.01
CA ARG A 121 12.28 -22.06 8.65
C ARG A 121 12.51 -23.54 8.39
#